data_AF-A0AAV4YLI8-F1
#
_entry.id   AF-A0AAV4YLI8-F1
#
_cell.length_a   1.000
_cell.length_b   1.000
_cell.length_c   1.000
_cell.angle_alpha   90.00
_cell.angle_beta   90.00
_cell.angle_gamma   90.00
#
_symmetry.space_group_name_H-M   'P 1'
#
loop_
_entity.id
_entity.type
_entity.pdbx_description
1 polymer ?
#
loop_
_entity_poly.entity_id
_entity_poly.type
_entity_poly.pdbx_seq_one_letter_code
_entity_poly.pdbx_strand_id
1 'polypeptide(L)'
;MTNNNASALPTPSDLDECAAMTVADALKIILANSYAIYLKTKNFHWHVSGPYFRDYHLLLDEQAAEILAVTDAIAERARKTGNTTIRSIGDIARHQTIKEAVLSDLVCACHARKGNVSCPLIASLQGKKEPRSADAV
;
A
#
# COMPACT_ATOMS: atom_id res chain seq x y z
N MET A 1 12.91 -32.84 8.10
CA MET A 1 13.25 -31.61 7.32
C MET A 1 12.44 -31.67 6.04
N THR A 2 11.28 -31.03 6.00
CA THR A 2 10.42 -31.02 4.80
C THR A 2 10.97 -29.99 3.82
N ASN A 3 11.57 -30.46 2.73
CA ASN A 3 11.98 -29.63 1.59
C ASN A 3 10.74 -29.05 0.92
N ASN A 4 10.32 -27.86 1.36
CA ASN A 4 9.36 -27.02 0.66
C ASN A 4 10.06 -26.28 -0.49
N ASN A 5 10.59 -27.03 -1.47
CA ASN A 5 10.93 -26.44 -2.77
C ASN A 5 9.64 -26.33 -3.57
N ALA A 6 8.89 -25.24 -3.35
CA ALA A 6 7.97 -24.75 -4.36
C ALA A 6 8.84 -24.39 -5.57
N SER A 7 8.95 -25.31 -6.53
CA SER A 7 9.91 -25.20 -7.64
C SER A 7 9.73 -23.88 -8.36
N ALA A 8 10.81 -23.11 -8.51
CA ALA A 8 10.83 -21.94 -9.38
C ALA A 8 10.29 -22.33 -10.76
N LEU A 9 9.39 -21.52 -11.30
CA LEU A 9 8.85 -21.78 -12.63
C LEU A 9 9.99 -21.62 -13.64
N PRO A 10 10.08 -22.48 -14.66
CA PRO A 10 11.08 -22.35 -15.71
C PRO A 10 10.69 -21.18 -16.64
N THR A 11 10.98 -19.96 -16.18
CA THR A 11 10.73 -18.72 -16.93
C THR A 11 12.05 -18.20 -17.50
N PRO A 12 12.14 -17.96 -18.82
CA PRO A 12 13.31 -17.30 -19.41
C PRO A 12 13.49 -15.91 -18.79
N SER A 13 14.67 -15.65 -18.22
CA SER A 13 15.02 -14.38 -17.57
C SER A 13 16.51 -14.14 -17.71
N ASP A 14 16.89 -12.91 -18.04
CA ASP A 14 18.30 -12.48 -18.11
C ASP A 14 18.87 -12.12 -16.72
N LEU A 15 18.04 -12.21 -15.67
CA LEU A 15 18.43 -12.00 -14.28
C LEU A 15 18.96 -13.31 -13.67
N ASP A 16 20.03 -13.21 -12.88
CA ASP A 16 20.43 -14.30 -11.99
C ASP A 16 19.35 -14.56 -10.92
N GLU A 17 19.40 -15.73 -10.27
CA GLU A 17 18.37 -16.18 -9.33
C GLU A 17 18.20 -15.23 -8.14
N CYS A 18 19.29 -14.68 -7.59
CA CYS A 18 19.25 -13.75 -6.47
C CYS A 18 18.61 -12.42 -6.88
N ALA A 19 18.97 -11.90 -8.05
CA ALA A 19 18.36 -10.68 -8.60
C ALA A 19 16.86 -10.89 -8.90
N ALA A 20 16.50 -12.03 -9.51
CA ALA A 20 15.12 -12.39 -9.80
C ALA A 20 14.25 -12.46 -8.52
N MET A 21 14.78 -13.05 -7.45
CA MET A 21 14.11 -13.12 -6.15
C MET A 21 13.94 -11.73 -5.52
N THR A 22 15.01 -10.91 -5.53
CA THR A 22 14.97 -9.54 -5.00
C THR A 22 13.91 -8.68 -5.71
N VAL A 23 13.85 -8.78 -7.04
CA VAL A 23 12.83 -8.07 -7.85
C VAL A 23 11.43 -8.57 -7.52
N ALA A 24 11.23 -9.89 -7.41
CA ALA A 24 9.93 -10.46 -7.06
C ALA A 24 9.45 -10.02 -5.67
N ASP A 25 10.33 -9.95 -4.69
CA ASP A 25 9.99 -9.50 -3.33
C ASP A 25 9.63 -8.02 -3.30
N ALA A 26 10.35 -7.17 -4.04
CA ALA A 26 9.99 -5.76 -4.18
C ALA A 26 8.60 -5.60 -4.84
N LEU A 27 8.33 -6.33 -5.91
CA LEU A 27 7.04 -6.30 -6.60
C LEU A 27 5.89 -6.82 -5.74
N LYS A 28 6.14 -7.83 -4.89
CA LYS A 28 5.18 -8.33 -3.91
C LYS A 28 4.79 -7.27 -2.89
N ILE A 29 5.76 -6.49 -2.39
CA ILE A 29 5.49 -5.37 -1.47
C ILE A 29 4.68 -4.28 -2.18
N ILE A 30 5.07 -3.93 -3.42
CA ILE A 30 4.33 -2.93 -4.21
C ILE A 30 2.88 -3.39 -4.44
N LEU A 31 2.67 -4.65 -4.84
CA LEU A 31 1.34 -5.20 -5.04
C LEU A 31 0.50 -5.17 -3.75
N ALA A 32 1.12 -5.49 -2.61
CA ALA A 32 0.43 -5.49 -1.32
C ALA A 32 -0.01 -4.05 -0.96
N ASN A 33 0.88 -3.08 -1.18
CA ASN A 33 0.57 -1.66 -1.01
C ASN A 33 -0.51 -1.17 -1.97
N SER A 34 -0.53 -1.62 -3.23
CA SER A 34 -1.58 -1.26 -4.19
C SER A 34 -2.97 -1.70 -3.69
N TYR A 35 -3.10 -2.92 -3.19
CA TYR A 35 -4.37 -3.39 -2.60
C TYR A 35 -4.73 -2.62 -1.32
N ALA A 36 -3.75 -2.29 -0.48
CA ALA A 36 -3.96 -1.49 0.72
C ALA A 36 -4.50 -0.09 0.39
N ILE A 37 -3.87 0.60 -0.57
CA ILE A 37 -4.33 1.92 -1.02
C ILE A 37 -5.71 1.79 -1.67
N TYR A 38 -5.93 0.81 -2.55
CA TYR A 38 -7.22 0.58 -3.19
C TYR A 38 -8.36 0.49 -2.17
N LEU A 39 -8.18 -0.37 -1.15
CA LEU A 39 -9.21 -0.55 -0.12
C LEU A 39 -9.42 0.72 0.70
N LYS A 40 -8.35 1.47 0.99
CA LYS A 40 -8.44 2.78 1.68
C LYS A 40 -9.19 3.80 0.84
N THR A 41 -8.88 3.92 -0.44
CA THR A 41 -9.56 4.83 -1.37
C THR A 41 -11.05 4.50 -1.45
N LYS A 42 -11.40 3.21 -1.60
CA LYS A 42 -12.81 2.79 -1.58
C LYS A 42 -13.47 3.03 -0.23
N ASN A 43 -12.75 2.87 0.87
CA ASN A 43 -13.28 3.21 2.19
C ASN A 43 -13.63 4.71 2.29
N PHE A 44 -12.78 5.62 1.84
CA PHE A 44 -13.12 7.04 1.78
C PHE A 44 -14.30 7.30 0.84
N HIS A 45 -14.33 6.67 -0.33
CA HIS A 45 -15.44 6.79 -1.29
C HIS A 45 -16.79 6.38 -0.70
N TRP A 46 -16.83 5.34 0.14
CA TRP A 46 -18.06 4.88 0.80
C TRP A 46 -18.50 5.80 1.95
N HIS A 47 -17.56 6.46 2.63
CA HIS A 47 -17.83 7.21 3.86
C HIS A 47 -17.70 8.74 3.71
N VAL A 48 -17.36 9.25 2.53
CA VAL A 48 -17.33 10.70 2.27
C VAL A 48 -18.74 11.27 2.38
N SER A 49 -18.85 12.50 2.92
CA SER A 49 -20.12 13.21 3.10
C SER A 49 -19.89 14.73 3.06
N GLY A 50 -20.96 15.51 2.94
CA GLY A 50 -20.92 16.98 2.91
C GLY A 50 -21.21 17.61 1.54
N PRO A 51 -21.07 18.94 1.41
CA PRO A 51 -21.47 19.68 0.21
C PRO A 51 -20.77 19.25 -1.09
N TYR A 52 -19.56 18.68 -0.97
CA TYR A 52 -18.73 18.21 -2.09
C TYR A 52 -18.78 16.69 -2.26
N PHE A 53 -19.78 16.01 -1.69
CA PHE A 53 -19.90 14.54 -1.72
C PHE A 53 -19.70 13.97 -3.11
N ARG A 54 -20.43 14.50 -4.11
CA ARG A 54 -20.42 13.95 -5.47
C ARG A 54 -19.04 13.99 -6.11
N ASP A 55 -18.35 15.13 -6.01
CA ASP A 55 -17.08 15.34 -6.68
C ASP A 55 -15.99 14.44 -6.08
N TYR A 56 -15.93 14.35 -4.75
CA TYR A 56 -14.98 13.45 -4.09
C TYR A 56 -15.35 11.98 -4.28
N HIS A 57 -16.64 11.62 -4.26
CA HIS A 57 -17.07 10.25 -4.48
C HIS A 57 -16.65 9.75 -5.87
N LEU A 58 -16.83 10.55 -6.91
CA LEU A 58 -16.43 10.20 -8.27
C LEU A 58 -14.90 10.19 -8.43
N LEU A 59 -14.19 11.20 -7.90
CA LEU A 59 -12.73 11.27 -7.93
C LEU A 59 -12.09 10.04 -7.28
N LEU A 60 -12.57 9.64 -6.10
CA LEU A 60 -12.04 8.48 -5.39
C LEU A 60 -12.35 7.18 -6.12
N ASP A 61 -13.45 7.10 -6.87
CA ASP A 61 -13.76 5.91 -7.66
C ASP A 61 -12.86 5.79 -8.90
N GLU A 62 -12.61 6.92 -9.58
CA GLU A 62 -11.65 7.01 -10.68
C GLU A 62 -10.25 6.57 -10.23
N GLN A 63 -9.76 7.10 -9.11
CA GLN A 63 -8.48 6.70 -8.53
C GLN A 63 -8.45 5.21 -8.16
N ALA A 64 -9.53 4.68 -7.58
CA ALA A 64 -9.61 3.27 -7.23
C ALA A 64 -9.53 2.37 -8.47
N ALA A 65 -10.16 2.78 -9.58
CA ALA A 65 -10.08 2.07 -10.85
C ALA A 65 -8.65 2.06 -11.42
N GLU A 66 -7.96 3.21 -11.40
CA GLU A 66 -6.56 3.30 -11.84
C GLU A 66 -5.62 2.40 -11.01
N ILE A 67 -5.78 2.41 -9.69
CA ILE A 67 -4.99 1.57 -8.78
C ILE A 67 -5.23 0.09 -9.08
N LEU A 68 -6.49 -0.32 -9.25
CA LEU A 68 -6.83 -1.72 -9.50
C LEU A 68 -6.30 -2.17 -10.87
N ALA A 69 -6.37 -1.32 -11.89
CA ALA A 69 -5.93 -1.62 -13.25
C ALA A 69 -4.44 -2.00 -13.35
N VAL A 70 -3.59 -1.50 -12.45
CA VAL A 70 -2.15 -1.83 -12.46
C VAL A 70 -1.79 -3.10 -11.69
N THR A 71 -2.71 -3.64 -10.86
CA THR A 71 -2.39 -4.76 -9.95
C THR A 71 -2.01 -6.04 -10.70
N ASP A 72 -2.70 -6.35 -11.80
CA ASP A 72 -2.45 -7.54 -12.60
C ASP A 72 -1.04 -7.50 -13.25
N ALA A 73 -0.69 -6.38 -13.89
CA ALA A 73 0.62 -6.21 -14.50
C ALA A 73 1.77 -6.37 -13.49
N ILE A 74 1.60 -5.89 -12.25
CA ILE A 74 2.59 -6.06 -11.17
C ILE A 74 2.67 -7.54 -10.75
N ALA A 75 1.53 -8.20 -10.57
CA ALA A 75 1.47 -9.60 -10.17
C ALA A 75 2.11 -10.50 -11.24
N GLU A 76 1.75 -10.32 -12.51
CA GLU A 76 2.33 -11.04 -13.64
C GLU A 76 3.83 -10.79 -13.77
N ARG A 77 4.29 -9.54 -13.55
CA ARG A 77 5.71 -9.24 -13.60
C ARG A 77 6.49 -9.98 -12.52
N ALA A 78 5.96 -10.08 -11.30
CA ALA A 78 6.56 -10.89 -10.24
C ALA A 78 6.60 -12.38 -10.61
N ARG A 79 5.56 -12.90 -11.27
CA ARG A 79 5.51 -14.29 -11.73
C ARG A 79 6.46 -14.58 -12.90
N LYS A 80 6.73 -13.59 -13.76
CA LYS A 80 7.68 -13.71 -14.89
C LYS A 80 9.13 -13.88 -14.45
N THR A 81 9.48 -13.61 -13.19
CA THR A 81 10.82 -13.91 -12.65
C THR A 81 10.95 -15.35 -12.13
N GLY A 82 9.94 -16.20 -12.33
CA GLY A 82 9.92 -17.58 -11.83
C GLY A 82 9.49 -17.72 -10.37
N ASN A 83 9.30 -16.59 -9.67
CA ASN A 83 8.96 -16.53 -8.25
C ASN A 83 7.44 -16.50 -8.01
N THR A 84 7.04 -16.57 -6.73
CA THR A 84 5.63 -16.42 -6.34
C THR A 84 5.32 -15.02 -5.83
N THR A 85 4.04 -14.64 -5.89
CA THR A 85 3.52 -13.36 -5.38
C THR A 85 2.45 -13.62 -4.30
N ILE A 86 1.70 -12.57 -3.94
CA ILE A 86 0.61 -12.57 -2.96
C ILE A 86 -0.42 -13.66 -3.23
N ARG A 87 -0.91 -14.31 -2.16
CA ARG A 87 -1.86 -15.43 -2.26
C ARG A 87 -3.19 -15.23 -1.54
N SER A 88 -3.29 -14.25 -0.65
CA SER A 88 -4.50 -14.01 0.13
C SER A 88 -4.52 -12.62 0.77
N ILE A 89 -5.67 -12.23 1.31
CA ILE A 89 -5.81 -10.97 2.08
C ILE A 89 -4.87 -10.95 3.29
N GLY A 90 -4.72 -12.07 3.99
CA GLY A 90 -3.76 -12.16 5.10
C GLY A 90 -2.30 -11.99 4.64
N ASP A 91 -2.01 -12.37 3.41
CA ASP A 91 -0.69 -12.18 2.79
C ASP A 91 -0.44 -10.71 2.41
N ILE A 92 -1.45 -10.03 1.87
CA ILE A 92 -1.44 -8.57 1.66
C ILE A 92 -1.13 -7.86 2.99
N ALA A 93 -1.85 -8.22 4.07
CA ALA A 93 -1.69 -7.60 5.37
C ALA A 93 -0.28 -7.80 5.96
N ARG A 94 0.38 -8.93 5.69
CA ARG A 94 1.75 -9.20 6.13
C ARG A 94 2.82 -8.41 5.36
N HIS A 95 2.57 -8.16 4.08
CA HIS A 95 3.59 -7.59 3.18
C HIS A 95 3.41 -6.11 2.87
N GLN A 96 2.23 -5.53 3.15
CA GLN A 96 2.04 -4.09 3.02
C GLN A 96 2.97 -3.33 3.98
N THR A 97 3.54 -2.24 3.49
CA THR A 97 4.31 -1.28 4.30
C THR A 97 3.48 -0.04 4.62
N ILE A 98 2.40 0.19 3.87
CA ILE A 98 1.45 1.26 4.15
C ILE A 98 0.67 0.85 5.38
N LYS A 99 0.87 1.60 6.46
CA LYS A 99 0.18 1.33 7.72
C LYS A 99 -1.32 1.52 7.53
N GLU A 100 -2.08 0.68 8.22
CA GLU A 100 -3.46 1.01 8.57
C GLU A 100 -3.45 2.27 9.45
N ALA A 101 -3.46 3.44 8.83
CA ALA A 101 -3.93 4.63 9.54
C ALA A 101 -5.39 4.35 9.86
N VAL A 102 -5.69 4.15 11.15
CA VAL A 102 -7.07 3.93 11.56
C VAL A 102 -7.83 5.18 11.13
N LEU A 103 -8.93 5.01 10.39
CA LEU A 103 -9.76 6.16 9.99
C LEU A 103 -10.10 7.04 11.20
N SER A 104 -10.20 6.45 12.40
CA SER A 104 -10.36 7.19 13.66
C SER A 104 -9.26 8.21 13.90
N ASP A 105 -8.00 7.90 13.59
CA ASP A 105 -6.87 8.77 13.89
C ASP A 105 -6.84 9.96 12.93
N LEU A 106 -7.18 9.74 11.66
CA LEU A 106 -7.36 10.79 10.65
C LEU A 106 -8.59 11.65 10.94
N VAL A 107 -9.73 11.05 11.27
CA VAL A 107 -10.96 11.76 11.62
C VAL A 107 -10.80 12.53 12.93
N CYS A 108 -10.17 11.96 13.97
CA CYS A 108 -9.81 12.67 15.19
C CYS A 108 -8.83 13.81 14.93
N ALA A 109 -7.83 13.64 14.06
CA ALA A 109 -6.89 14.70 13.69
C ALA A 109 -7.54 15.83 12.87
N CYS A 110 -8.61 15.52 12.12
CA CYS A 110 -9.43 16.51 11.41
C CYS A 110 -10.38 17.25 12.36
N HIS A 111 -11.06 16.55 13.26
CA HIS A 111 -11.95 17.17 14.25
C HIS A 111 -11.20 17.98 15.32
N ALA A 112 -9.97 17.59 15.66
CA ALA A 112 -9.12 18.33 16.60
C ALA A 112 -8.56 19.65 16.03
N ARG A 113 -8.61 19.87 14.71
CA ARG A 113 -8.12 21.10 14.06
C ARG A 113 -9.28 21.97 13.58
N LYS A 114 -9.80 22.81 14.49
CA LYS A 114 -10.59 23.98 14.10
C LYS A 114 -9.71 24.94 13.30
N GLY A 115 -9.88 24.96 11.98
CA GLY A 115 -9.48 26.08 11.12
C GLY A 115 -8.00 26.14 10.71
N ASN A 116 -7.52 25.17 9.92
CA ASN A 116 -6.72 25.44 8.72
C ASN A 116 -6.47 24.11 8.00
N VAL A 117 -7.00 23.95 6.79
CA VAL A 117 -6.82 22.74 5.97
C VAL A 117 -5.43 22.76 5.34
N SER A 118 -4.42 22.36 6.12
CA SER A 118 -3.20 21.79 5.56
C SER A 118 -3.30 20.27 5.68
N CYS A 119 -3.36 19.64 4.51
CA CYS A 119 -3.70 18.24 4.31
C CYS A 119 -2.87 17.29 5.22
N PRO A 120 -3.51 16.42 6.03
CA PRO A 120 -2.82 15.41 6.84
C PRO A 120 -1.93 14.48 6.01
N LEU A 121 -2.25 14.33 4.72
CA LEU A 121 -1.51 13.52 3.76
C LEU A 121 -0.03 13.95 3.66
N ILE A 122 0.28 15.26 3.75
CA ILE A 122 1.67 15.76 3.69
C ILE A 122 2.43 15.44 4.98
N ALA A 123 1.76 15.50 6.15
CA ALA A 123 2.40 15.22 7.43
C ALA A 123 2.69 13.72 7.64
N SER A 124 1.77 12.85 7.23
CA SER A 124 1.98 11.39 7.31
C SER A 124 3.03 10.88 6.31
N LEU A 125 3.23 11.55 5.18
CA LEU A 125 4.29 11.22 4.22
C LEU A 125 5.69 11.69 4.66
N GLN A 126 5.77 12.69 5.55
CA GLN A 126 7.06 13.29 5.95
C GLN A 126 7.82 12.56 7.06
N GLY A 127 7.31 11.45 7.61
CA GLY A 127 8.08 10.57 8.51
C GLY A 127 8.91 11.32 9.56
N LYS A 128 8.39 12.39 10.17
CA LYS A 128 9.15 13.18 11.14
C LYS A 128 9.33 12.33 12.41
N LYS A 129 10.49 11.68 12.47
CA LYS A 129 11.08 11.14 13.68
C LYS A 129 11.26 12.31 14.64
N GLU A 130 10.50 12.34 15.72
CA GLU A 130 10.70 13.31 16.80
C GLU A 130 12.16 13.21 17.30
N PRO A 131 12.84 14.35 17.52
CA PRO A 131 14.17 14.31 18.10
C PRO A 131 14.03 13.84 19.55
N ARG A 132 14.74 12.76 19.90
CA ARG A 132 14.94 12.40 21.31
C ARG A 132 15.68 13.57 21.95
N SER A 133 15.06 14.20 22.94
CA SER A 133 15.71 15.18 23.80
C SER A 133 16.87 14.48 24.51
N ALA A 134 18.09 14.89 24.15
CA ALA A 134 19.22 14.81 25.06
C ALA A 134 19.01 15.85 26.18
N ASP A 135 19.53 15.50 27.35
CA ASP A 135 19.82 16.35 28.50
C ASP A 135 18.66 16.74 29.42
N ALA A 136 18.60 16.03 30.56
CA ALA A 136 18.34 16.66 31.85
C ALA A 136 19.30 16.05 32.87
N VAL A 137 20.02 16.98 33.52
CA VAL A 137 21.03 16.89 34.59
C VAL A 137 20.72 15.84 35.66
#